data_AF-A0A358AQL6-F1
#
_entry.id   AF-A0A358AQL6-F1
#
_cell.length_a   1.000
_cell.length_b   1.000
_cell.length_c   1.000
_cell.angle_alpha   90.00
_cell.angle_beta   90.00
_cell.angle_gamma   90.00
#
_symmetry.space_group_name_H-M   'P 1'
#
loop_
_entity.id
_entity.type
_entity.pdbx_description
1 polymer ?
#
loop_
_entity_poly.entity_id
_entity_poly.type
_entity_poly.pdbx_seq_one_letter_code
_entity_poly.pdbx_strand_id
1 'polypeptide(L)'
;MYIKRHIESAVLERAKEKGAIIVTGARQVGKTTLVENIKPDIARVTFDDLSVRTRAVEEPAAFLQLNPPPVFIDEVQYAPQLFPYIKMSLDKSRQKGDYFLTGSQSFELMKNVTESLAGRAGILELLGLSLREMRNESWKEPFLPTLDYLMRRKKSKINLTITEVWQIIHRGCMPELFVQPAFSWQNFYSDYVKTYMERDVRKLTQVADEGEFLKFMTVCAAMTGQLLNLASISRDVGISEPTAKRWLSILRTSGIIYLLKPYSNNAIKRTVKTPKLYFLDTGLA
;
A
#
# COMPACT_ATOMS: atom_id res chain seq x y z
N MET A 1 6.87 -19.42 4.60
CA MET A 1 6.73 -19.70 3.15
C MET A 1 6.49 -18.39 2.43
N TYR A 2 7.24 -18.09 1.36
CA TYR A 2 7.00 -16.89 0.56
C TYR A 2 5.90 -17.13 -0.49
N ILE A 3 5.03 -16.16 -0.70
CA ILE A 3 3.99 -16.19 -1.74
C ILE A 3 4.43 -15.29 -2.87
N LYS A 4 4.61 -15.88 -4.05
CA LYS A 4 5.06 -15.14 -5.24
C LYS A 4 4.08 -14.02 -5.56
N ARG A 5 4.56 -12.78 -5.54
CA ARG A 5 3.74 -11.60 -5.83
C ARG A 5 3.74 -11.29 -7.32
N HIS A 6 2.59 -10.94 -7.86
CA HIS A 6 2.46 -10.61 -9.28
C HIS A 6 3.24 -9.34 -9.63
N ILE A 7 3.34 -8.40 -8.69
CA ILE A 7 4.04 -7.12 -8.86
C ILE A 7 5.56 -7.26 -9.03
N GLU A 8 6.18 -8.39 -8.67
CA GLU A 8 7.63 -8.61 -8.72
C GLU A 8 8.25 -8.21 -10.05
N SER A 9 7.63 -8.62 -11.16
CA SER A 9 8.14 -8.30 -12.51
C SER A 9 8.11 -6.79 -12.77
N ALA A 10 7.05 -6.11 -12.34
CA ALA A 10 6.96 -4.66 -12.47
C ALA A 10 8.01 -3.94 -11.61
N VAL A 11 8.31 -4.44 -10.41
CA VAL A 11 9.37 -3.89 -9.55
C VAL A 11 10.74 -4.01 -10.22
N LEU A 12 11.06 -5.21 -10.73
CA LEU A 12 12.34 -5.48 -11.39
C LEU A 12 12.51 -4.75 -12.72
N GLU A 13 11.44 -4.64 -13.53
CA GLU A 13 11.46 -3.84 -14.76
C GLU A 13 11.69 -2.37 -14.45
N ARG A 14 10.96 -1.83 -13.47
CA ARG A 14 11.12 -0.42 -13.07
C ARG A 14 12.51 -0.15 -12.51
N ALA A 15 13.13 -1.12 -11.82
CA ALA A 15 14.49 -1.03 -11.31
C ALA A 15 15.54 -0.89 -12.43
N LYS A 16 15.25 -1.31 -13.66
CA LYS A 16 16.12 -1.08 -14.83
C LYS A 16 16.02 0.35 -15.34
N GLU A 17 14.92 1.06 -15.05
CA GLU A 17 14.65 2.41 -15.56
C GLU A 17 14.95 3.52 -14.54
N LYS A 18 14.77 3.22 -13.25
CA LYS A 18 14.82 4.17 -12.14
C LYS A 18 16.00 3.88 -11.21
N GLY A 19 16.57 4.94 -10.65
CA GLY A 19 17.67 4.84 -9.69
C GLY A 19 17.21 4.35 -8.33
N ALA A 20 16.03 4.80 -7.91
CA ALA A 20 15.37 4.34 -6.69
C ALA A 20 14.04 3.64 -7.00
N ILE A 21 13.71 2.64 -6.21
CA ILE A 21 12.45 1.91 -6.24
C ILE A 21 11.81 2.00 -4.87
N ILE A 22 10.57 2.48 -4.82
CA ILE A 22 9.84 2.68 -3.57
C ILE A 22 8.62 1.78 -3.60
N VAL A 23 8.60 0.78 -2.71
CA VAL A 23 7.46 -0.11 -2.51
C VAL A 23 6.65 0.40 -1.32
N THR A 24 5.48 0.94 -1.62
CA THR A 24 4.51 1.46 -0.65
C THR A 24 3.36 0.47 -0.47
N GLY A 25 2.49 0.71 0.52
CA GLY A 25 1.31 -0.12 0.74
C GLY A 25 0.97 -0.23 2.22
N ALA A 26 -0.24 -0.74 2.49
CA ALA A 26 -0.75 -0.91 3.85
C ALA A 26 0.18 -1.77 4.73
N ARG A 27 -0.01 -1.74 6.04
CA ARG A 27 0.76 -2.61 6.94
C ARG A 27 0.45 -4.08 6.68
N GLN A 28 1.43 -4.93 6.98
CA GLN A 28 1.31 -6.39 6.86
C GLN A 28 1.05 -6.97 5.46
N VAL A 29 1.02 -6.15 4.39
CA VAL A 29 0.88 -6.65 3.00
C VAL A 29 2.13 -7.33 2.43
N GLY A 30 3.24 -7.37 3.18
CA GLY A 30 4.47 -8.09 2.81
C GLY A 30 5.51 -7.30 2.01
N LYS A 31 5.61 -5.98 2.24
CA LYS A 31 6.56 -5.09 1.50
C LYS A 31 8.02 -5.51 1.67
N THR A 32 8.46 -5.67 2.92
CA THR A 32 9.82 -6.10 3.26
C THR A 32 10.14 -7.45 2.64
N THR A 33 9.26 -8.43 2.86
CA THR A 33 9.42 -9.79 2.32
C THR A 33 9.49 -9.81 0.80
N LEU A 34 8.70 -8.96 0.12
CA LEU A 34 8.78 -8.81 -1.34
C LEU A 34 10.17 -8.37 -1.77
N VAL A 35 10.72 -7.31 -1.17
CA VAL A 35 12.04 -6.76 -1.56
C VAL A 35 13.16 -7.74 -1.26
N GLU A 36 13.18 -8.36 -0.07
CA GLU A 36 14.15 -9.39 0.29
C GLU A 36 14.14 -10.57 -0.67
N ASN A 37 12.95 -10.99 -1.13
CA ASN A 37 12.84 -12.10 -2.06
C ASN A 37 13.33 -11.76 -3.48
N ILE A 38 13.07 -10.55 -3.98
CA ILE A 38 13.50 -10.15 -5.34
C ILE A 38 14.97 -9.69 -5.38
N LYS A 39 15.54 -9.30 -4.25
CA LYS A 39 16.92 -8.82 -4.10
C LYS A 39 17.55 -9.41 -2.81
N PRO A 40 17.78 -10.73 -2.76
CA PRO A 40 18.35 -11.37 -1.57
C PRO A 40 19.82 -11.00 -1.33
N ASP A 41 20.53 -10.57 -2.38
CA ASP A 41 21.98 -10.33 -2.35
C ASP A 41 22.38 -8.91 -1.91
N ILE A 42 21.42 -8.02 -1.67
CA ILE A 42 21.70 -6.63 -1.28
C ILE A 42 21.56 -6.44 0.23
N ALA A 43 22.38 -5.56 0.80
CA ALA A 43 22.33 -5.26 2.23
C ALA A 43 20.97 -4.64 2.59
N ARG A 44 20.36 -5.15 3.67
CA ARG A 44 19.14 -4.59 4.27
C ARG A 44 19.49 -3.75 5.49
N VAL A 45 18.92 -2.56 5.56
CA VAL A 45 18.95 -1.67 6.70
C VAL A 45 17.52 -1.32 7.09
N THR A 46 17.16 -1.41 8.37
CA THR A 46 15.81 -1.10 8.84
C THR A 46 15.81 0.04 9.85
N PHE A 47 14.84 0.95 9.75
CA PHE A 47 14.62 2.01 10.73
C PHE A 47 13.68 1.65 11.87
N ASP A 48 13.27 0.38 11.97
CA ASP A 48 12.77 -0.15 13.23
C ASP A 48 13.89 -0.23 14.29
N ASP A 49 15.15 -0.36 13.87
CA ASP A 49 16.30 -0.17 14.76
C ASP A 49 16.51 1.34 15.02
N LEU A 50 16.25 1.75 16.26
CA LEU A 50 16.35 3.14 16.68
C LEU A 50 17.77 3.70 16.53
N SER A 51 18.81 2.89 16.75
CA SER A 51 20.20 3.36 16.64
C SER A 51 20.57 3.68 15.19
N VAL A 52 20.17 2.79 14.27
CA VAL A 52 20.34 2.96 12.82
C VAL A 52 19.53 4.15 12.33
N ARG A 53 18.29 4.28 12.80
CA ARG A 53 17.42 5.41 12.48
C ARG A 53 18.01 6.75 12.95
N THR A 54 18.46 6.83 14.19
CA THR A 54 19.07 8.06 14.73
C THR A 54 20.26 8.48 13.88
N ARG A 55 21.15 7.55 13.52
CA ARG A 55 22.28 7.84 12.62
C ARG A 55 21.82 8.34 11.24
N ALA A 56 20.78 7.73 10.67
CA ALA A 56 20.23 8.17 9.38
C ALA A 56 19.62 9.58 9.43
N VAL A 57 19.05 9.98 10.57
CA VAL A 57 18.44 11.30 10.77
C VAL A 57 19.49 12.37 11.06
N GLU A 58 20.42 12.08 11.96
CA GLU A 58 21.43 13.05 12.44
C GLU A 58 22.60 13.18 11.45
N GLU A 59 23.05 12.08 10.86
CA GLU A 59 24.21 12.01 9.97
C GLU A 59 23.91 11.29 8.64
N PRO A 60 22.94 11.79 7.83
CA PRO A 60 22.48 11.12 6.61
C PRO A 60 23.58 10.88 5.56
N ALA A 61 24.56 11.78 5.46
CA ALA A 61 25.69 11.62 4.53
C ALA A 61 26.60 10.45 4.92
N ALA A 62 27.00 10.37 6.20
CA ALA A 62 27.82 9.28 6.72
C ALA A 62 27.06 7.95 6.67
N PHE A 63 25.76 7.98 6.96
CA PHE A 63 24.90 6.80 6.85
C PHE A 63 24.94 6.18 5.44
N LEU A 64 24.81 6.99 4.37
CA LEU A 64 24.88 6.47 2.99
C LEU A 64 26.29 6.03 2.58
N GLN A 65 27.34 6.56 3.19
CA GLN A 65 28.71 6.07 2.95
C GLN A 65 28.93 4.68 3.57
N LEU A 66 28.37 4.44 4.75
CA LEU A 66 28.41 3.14 5.42
C LEU A 66 27.50 2.09 4.77
N ASN A 67 26.47 2.54 4.06
CA ASN A 67 25.50 1.68 3.39
C ASN A 67 25.44 2.01 1.89
N PRO A 68 26.51 1.68 1.13
CA PRO A 68 26.61 2.00 -0.29
C PRO A 68 25.57 1.22 -1.12
N PRO A 69 25.09 1.79 -2.24
CA PRO A 69 24.20 1.08 -3.15
C PRO A 69 24.92 -0.10 -3.86
N PRO A 70 24.19 -1.17 -4.25
CA PRO A 70 22.75 -1.33 -4.09
C PRO A 70 22.36 -1.67 -2.65
N VAL A 71 21.35 -0.98 -2.11
CA VAL A 71 20.91 -1.14 -0.71
C VAL A 71 19.39 -1.14 -0.59
N PHE A 72 18.88 -1.97 0.32
CA PHE A 72 17.49 -1.95 0.74
C PHE A 72 17.35 -1.21 2.08
N ILE A 73 16.62 -0.09 2.09
CA ILE A 73 16.28 0.69 3.28
C ILE A 73 14.79 0.48 3.61
N ASP A 74 14.52 -0.17 4.72
CA ASP A 74 13.19 -0.52 5.20
C ASP A 74 12.60 0.58 6.08
N GLU A 75 11.29 0.84 5.94
CA GLU A 75 10.55 1.87 6.70
C GLU A 75 11.15 3.29 6.58
N VAL A 76 11.53 3.68 5.36
CA VAL A 76 12.26 4.92 5.04
C VAL A 76 11.55 6.20 5.50
N GLN A 77 10.22 6.17 5.70
CA GLN A 77 9.47 7.33 6.20
C GLN A 77 9.94 7.81 7.58
N TYR A 78 10.66 6.98 8.34
CA TYR A 78 11.18 7.34 9.66
C TYR A 78 12.45 8.21 9.62
N ALA A 79 13.11 8.31 8.45
CA ALA A 79 14.29 9.16 8.23
C ALA A 79 14.20 9.90 6.87
N PRO A 80 13.21 10.81 6.70
CA PRO A 80 13.02 11.56 5.45
C PRO A 80 14.21 12.45 5.07
N GLN A 81 15.09 12.78 6.02
CA GLN A 81 16.31 13.55 5.81
C GLN A 81 17.27 12.88 4.83
N LEU A 82 17.12 11.57 4.58
CA LEU A 82 17.93 10.85 3.59
C LEU A 82 17.60 11.20 2.14
N PHE A 83 16.38 11.66 1.83
CA PHE A 83 15.96 11.82 0.43
C PHE A 83 16.83 12.78 -0.40
N PRO A 84 17.25 13.96 0.11
CA PRO A 84 18.19 14.83 -0.59
C PRO A 84 19.54 14.15 -0.87
N TYR A 85 20.03 13.33 0.06
CA TYR A 85 21.32 12.64 -0.09
C TYR A 85 21.23 11.47 -1.06
N ILE A 86 20.13 10.71 -1.04
CA ILE A 86 19.83 9.68 -2.05
C ILE A 86 19.77 10.33 -3.44
N LYS A 87 19.11 11.49 -3.58
CA LYS A 87 19.08 12.26 -4.83
C LYS A 87 20.50 12.61 -5.31
N MET A 88 21.33 13.17 -4.42
CA MET A 88 22.71 13.52 -4.74
C MET A 88 23.53 12.31 -5.17
N SER A 89 23.35 11.16 -4.51
CA SER A 89 24.00 9.90 -4.86
C SER A 89 23.59 9.42 -6.25
N LEU A 90 22.29 9.39 -6.53
CA LEU A 90 21.73 8.98 -7.83
C LEU A 90 22.14 9.91 -8.99
N ASP A 91 22.23 11.22 -8.73
CA ASP A 91 22.68 12.19 -9.73
C ASP A 91 24.15 11.99 -10.12
N LYS A 92 24.97 11.50 -9.17
CA LYS A 92 26.38 11.16 -9.40
C LYS A 92 26.58 9.81 -10.07
N SER A 93 25.94 8.74 -9.57
CA SER A 93 26.13 7.37 -10.09
C SER A 93 25.47 7.19 -11.46
N ARG A 94 24.29 7.78 -11.65
CA ARG A 94 23.35 7.53 -12.76
C ARG A 94 22.98 6.04 -12.94
N GLN A 95 23.31 5.20 -11.97
CA GLN A 95 23.00 3.78 -11.98
C GLN A 95 21.53 3.54 -11.64
N LYS A 96 21.05 2.36 -12.00
CA LYS A 96 19.64 1.96 -11.93
C LYS A 96 19.48 0.84 -10.92
N GLY A 97 18.45 0.92 -10.08
CA GLY A 97 18.24 -0.03 -8.99
C GLY A 97 19.27 0.08 -7.87
N ASP A 98 19.82 1.28 -7.64
CA ASP A 98 20.76 1.56 -6.53
C ASP A 98 20.05 1.52 -5.17
N TYR A 99 18.80 1.99 -5.11
CA TYR A 99 18.06 2.08 -3.86
C TYR A 99 16.74 1.35 -3.96
N PHE A 100 16.51 0.41 -3.05
CA PHE A 100 15.20 -0.17 -2.78
C PHE A 100 14.72 0.39 -1.45
N LEU A 101 13.53 0.98 -1.43
CA LEU A 101 12.96 1.65 -0.27
C LEU A 101 11.57 1.09 -0.02
N THR A 102 11.19 0.90 1.23
CA THR A 102 9.81 0.57 1.62
C THR A 102 9.26 1.58 2.60
N GLY A 103 7.94 1.68 2.68
CA GLY A 103 7.30 2.41 3.77
C GLY A 103 5.81 2.17 3.87
N SER A 104 5.29 2.09 5.11
CA SER A 104 3.85 1.87 5.35
C SER A 104 3.03 3.15 5.34
N GLN A 105 3.65 4.31 5.55
CA GLN A 105 2.96 5.60 5.67
C GLN A 105 3.10 6.39 4.37
N SER A 106 2.23 6.12 3.40
CA SER A 106 2.34 6.73 2.08
C SER A 106 2.20 8.26 2.08
N PHE A 107 1.54 8.89 3.08
CA PHE A 107 1.30 10.33 3.06
C PHE A 107 2.57 11.18 3.21
N GLU A 108 3.27 11.03 4.35
CA GLU A 108 4.52 11.76 4.61
C GLU A 108 5.62 11.34 3.63
N LEU A 109 5.66 10.04 3.31
CA LEU A 109 6.60 9.49 2.36
C LEU A 109 6.47 10.16 0.98
N MET A 110 5.26 10.25 0.44
CA MET A 110 5.03 10.80 -0.89
C MET A 110 5.34 12.29 -0.99
N LYS A 111 5.16 13.06 0.09
CA LYS A 111 5.55 14.48 0.11
C LYS A 111 7.06 14.62 -0.11
N ASN A 112 7.86 13.94 0.71
CA ASN A 112 9.32 14.02 0.63
C ASN A 112 9.89 13.43 -0.67
N VAL A 113 9.30 12.34 -1.17
CA VAL A 113 9.67 11.72 -2.44
C VAL A 113 9.39 12.66 -3.62
N THR A 114 8.28 13.39 -3.59
CA THR A 114 7.93 14.36 -4.65
C THR A 114 8.93 15.51 -4.70
N GLU A 115 9.37 16.00 -3.54
CA GLU A 115 10.33 17.11 -3.45
C GLU A 115 11.76 16.71 -3.87
N SER A 116 12.21 15.51 -3.49
CA SER A 116 13.62 15.11 -3.63
C SER A 116 13.88 14.09 -4.74
N LEU A 117 12.97 13.15 -5.00
CA LEU A 117 13.18 12.02 -5.89
C LEU A 117 12.29 12.02 -7.15
N ALA A 118 11.63 13.13 -7.46
CA ALA A 118 10.85 13.29 -8.68
C ALA A 118 11.66 12.89 -9.94
N GLY A 119 11.05 12.05 -10.78
CA GLY A 119 11.64 11.50 -12.00
C GLY A 119 12.68 10.38 -11.79
N ARG A 120 13.31 10.31 -10.61
CA ARG A 120 14.39 9.36 -10.26
C ARG A 120 13.89 8.10 -9.58
N ALA A 121 12.79 8.20 -8.85
CA ALA A 121 12.15 7.08 -8.18
C ALA A 121 11.01 6.46 -9.02
N GLY A 122 10.94 5.13 -8.99
CA GLY A 122 9.76 4.37 -9.40
C GLY A 122 8.96 3.97 -8.17
N ILE A 123 7.70 4.41 -8.10
CA ILE A 123 6.84 4.16 -6.93
C ILE A 123 5.85 3.06 -7.30
N LEU A 124 5.80 2.00 -6.51
CA LEU A 124 4.89 0.88 -6.69
C LEU A 124 4.09 0.68 -5.40
N GLU A 125 2.78 0.49 -5.53
CA GLU A 125 1.89 0.22 -4.41
C GLU A 125 1.61 -1.28 -4.34
N LEU A 126 2.05 -1.92 -3.25
CA LEU A 126 1.78 -3.31 -2.96
C LEU A 126 0.45 -3.43 -2.21
N LEU A 127 -0.51 -4.09 -2.84
CA LEU A 127 -1.80 -4.43 -2.25
C LEU A 127 -1.72 -5.79 -1.52
N GLY A 128 -2.78 -6.14 -0.80
CA GLY A 128 -2.97 -7.49 -0.29
C GLY A 128 -3.00 -8.53 -1.42
N LEU A 129 -3.00 -9.81 -1.05
CA LEU A 129 -2.98 -10.91 -1.99
C LEU A 129 -4.21 -10.90 -2.90
N SER A 130 -3.97 -10.93 -4.20
CA SER A 130 -5.03 -11.24 -5.14
C SER A 130 -5.42 -12.71 -5.05
N LEU A 131 -6.64 -13.04 -5.46
CA LEU A 131 -7.07 -14.42 -5.58
C LEU A 131 -6.14 -15.26 -6.49
N ARG A 132 -5.54 -14.64 -7.50
CA ARG A 132 -4.58 -15.34 -8.37
C ARG A 132 -3.29 -15.67 -7.65
N GLU A 133 -2.78 -14.77 -6.81
CA GLU A 133 -1.61 -15.03 -5.96
C GLU A 133 -1.90 -16.14 -4.94
N MET A 134 -3.06 -16.10 -4.28
CA MET A 134 -3.50 -17.14 -3.33
C MET A 134 -3.62 -18.52 -3.98
N ARG A 135 -3.97 -18.60 -5.26
CA ARG A 135 -4.12 -19.86 -6.00
C ARG A 135 -2.90 -20.21 -6.86
N ASN A 136 -1.78 -19.50 -6.67
CA ASN A 136 -0.55 -19.70 -7.43
C ASN A 136 -0.77 -19.65 -8.96
N GLU A 137 -1.71 -18.82 -9.41
CA GLU A 137 -2.02 -18.60 -10.82
C GLU A 137 -1.03 -17.58 -11.38
N SER A 138 -0.33 -17.95 -12.45
CA SER A 138 0.74 -17.13 -13.04
C SER A 138 0.20 -15.97 -13.90
N TRP A 139 -1.08 -16.02 -14.27
CA TRP A 139 -1.67 -15.07 -15.19
C TRP A 139 -1.87 -13.69 -14.56
N LYS A 140 -1.18 -12.67 -15.11
CA LYS A 140 -1.14 -11.32 -14.54
C LYS A 140 -1.92 -10.26 -15.32
N GLU A 141 -2.59 -10.64 -16.41
CA GLU A 141 -3.23 -9.62 -17.26
C GLU A 141 -4.35 -8.88 -16.51
N PRO A 142 -4.42 -7.55 -16.66
CA PRO A 142 -5.50 -6.76 -16.10
C PRO A 142 -6.83 -7.15 -16.76
N PHE A 143 -7.92 -6.97 -16.02
CA PHE A 143 -9.24 -7.23 -16.57
C PHE A 143 -9.53 -6.30 -17.75
N LEU A 144 -9.76 -6.89 -18.92
CA LEU A 144 -10.30 -6.22 -20.08
C LEU A 144 -11.70 -6.77 -20.35
N PRO A 145 -12.75 -5.93 -20.47
CA PRO A 145 -14.11 -6.40 -20.73
C PRO A 145 -14.29 -6.80 -22.20
N THR A 146 -13.46 -7.70 -22.70
CA THR A 146 -13.49 -8.21 -24.08
C THR A 146 -13.84 -9.70 -24.09
N LEU A 147 -14.46 -10.16 -25.18
CA LEU A 147 -14.77 -11.57 -25.37
C LEU A 147 -13.50 -12.43 -25.34
N ASP A 148 -12.42 -11.97 -25.96
CA ASP A 148 -11.11 -12.63 -25.92
C ASP A 148 -10.63 -12.85 -24.47
N TYR A 149 -10.66 -11.80 -23.65
CA TYR A 149 -10.26 -11.91 -22.26
C TYR A 149 -11.14 -12.91 -21.49
N LEU A 150 -12.46 -12.88 -21.68
CA LEU A 150 -13.39 -13.82 -21.04
C LEU A 150 -13.13 -15.27 -21.48
N MET A 151 -12.84 -15.50 -22.76
CA MET A 151 -12.52 -16.83 -23.29
C MET A 151 -11.20 -17.36 -22.74
N ARG A 152 -10.17 -16.51 -22.64
CA ARG A 152 -8.91 -16.87 -21.98
C ARG A 152 -9.12 -17.10 -20.48
N ARG A 153 -10.02 -16.34 -19.84
CA ARG A 153 -10.35 -16.48 -18.42
C ARG A 153 -11.02 -17.79 -18.06
N LYS A 154 -11.90 -18.29 -18.92
CA LYS A 154 -12.54 -19.59 -18.73
C LYS A 154 -11.53 -20.75 -18.64
N LYS A 155 -10.29 -20.57 -19.11
CA LYS A 155 -9.22 -21.57 -19.00
C LYS A 155 -8.51 -21.57 -17.63
N SER A 156 -8.76 -20.56 -16.78
CA SER A 156 -8.18 -20.53 -15.44
C SER A 156 -8.66 -21.71 -14.62
N LYS A 157 -7.75 -22.30 -13.85
CA LYS A 157 -8.03 -23.48 -13.01
C LYS A 157 -8.62 -23.10 -11.65
N ILE A 158 -8.87 -21.82 -11.41
CA ILE A 158 -9.44 -21.34 -10.15
C ILE A 158 -10.93 -21.68 -10.14
N ASN A 159 -11.25 -22.80 -9.50
CA ASN A 159 -12.61 -23.17 -9.13
C ASN A 159 -12.75 -22.99 -7.61
N LEU A 160 -13.74 -22.18 -7.21
CA LEU A 160 -14.03 -21.92 -5.80
C LEU A 160 -15.38 -22.52 -5.44
N THR A 161 -15.43 -23.23 -4.33
CA THR A 161 -16.68 -23.58 -3.66
C THR A 161 -17.28 -22.36 -2.97
N ILE A 162 -18.58 -22.41 -2.67
CA ILE A 162 -19.26 -21.35 -1.90
C ILE A 162 -18.58 -21.15 -0.52
N THR A 163 -18.18 -22.24 0.13
CA THR A 163 -17.48 -22.20 1.41
C THR A 163 -16.13 -21.50 1.31
N GLU A 164 -15.35 -21.77 0.25
CA GLU A 164 -14.08 -21.08 0.03
C GLU A 164 -14.28 -19.59 -0.27
N VAL A 165 -15.30 -19.24 -1.07
CA VAL A 165 -15.65 -17.82 -1.32
C VAL A 165 -15.98 -17.13 0.00
N TRP A 166 -16.82 -17.75 0.83
CA TRP A 166 -17.18 -17.22 2.14
C TRP A 166 -15.95 -17.01 3.02
N GLN A 167 -15.03 -17.98 3.08
CA GLN A 167 -13.80 -17.87 3.85
C GLN A 167 -12.88 -16.77 3.31
N ILE A 168 -12.71 -16.66 1.99
CA ILE A 168 -11.88 -15.61 1.38
C ILE A 168 -12.44 -14.23 1.68
N ILE A 169 -13.76 -14.05 1.64
CA ILE A 169 -14.39 -12.76 1.95
C ILE A 169 -14.06 -12.35 3.40
N HIS A 170 -14.29 -13.23 4.38
CA HIS A 170 -14.11 -12.90 5.81
C HIS A 170 -12.64 -12.84 6.24
N ARG A 171 -11.78 -13.64 5.62
CA ARG A 171 -10.33 -13.62 5.90
C ARG A 171 -9.61 -12.50 5.15
N GLY A 172 -10.21 -11.94 4.10
CA GLY A 172 -9.62 -10.85 3.34
C GLY A 172 -8.38 -11.26 2.54
N CYS A 173 -7.52 -10.29 2.26
CA CYS A 173 -6.36 -10.43 1.39
C CYS A 173 -5.00 -10.33 2.12
N MET A 174 -4.99 -10.25 3.45
CA MET A 174 -3.76 -10.18 4.23
C MET A 174 -2.92 -11.47 4.14
N PRO A 175 -1.62 -11.39 3.77
CA PRO A 175 -0.76 -12.55 3.64
C PRO A 175 -0.68 -13.44 4.89
N GLU A 176 -0.62 -12.83 6.08
CA GLU A 176 -0.50 -13.55 7.34
C GLU A 176 -1.72 -14.46 7.61
N LEU A 177 -2.93 -13.94 7.38
CA LEU A 177 -4.16 -14.73 7.48
C LEU A 177 -4.27 -15.82 6.41
N PHE A 178 -3.64 -15.63 5.24
CA PHE A 178 -3.59 -16.69 4.24
C PHE A 178 -2.61 -17.82 4.63
N VAL A 179 -1.43 -17.45 5.14
CA VAL A 179 -0.39 -18.42 5.56
C VAL A 179 -0.79 -19.18 6.83
N GLN A 180 -1.59 -18.58 7.70
CA GLN A 180 -2.01 -19.16 8.98
C GLN A 180 -3.52 -19.42 9.03
N PRO A 181 -4.04 -20.52 8.46
CA PRO A 181 -5.47 -20.82 8.43
C PRO A 181 -6.12 -20.90 9.82
N ALA A 182 -5.35 -21.27 10.85
CA ALA A 182 -5.83 -21.40 12.22
C ALA A 182 -6.04 -20.05 12.94
N PHE A 183 -5.51 -18.95 12.40
CA PHE A 183 -5.69 -17.63 13.03
C PHE A 183 -7.14 -17.17 12.93
N SER A 184 -7.67 -16.64 14.04
CA SER A 184 -8.95 -15.94 14.05
C SER A 184 -8.80 -14.60 13.32
N TRP A 185 -9.55 -14.45 12.23
CA TRP A 185 -9.55 -13.19 11.48
C TRP A 185 -10.15 -12.04 12.30
N GLN A 186 -11.09 -12.31 13.20
CA GLN A 186 -11.68 -11.30 14.08
C GLN A 186 -10.63 -10.67 15.00
N ASN A 187 -9.84 -11.49 15.69
CA ASN A 187 -8.77 -10.99 16.55
C ASN A 187 -7.70 -10.26 15.73
N PHE A 188 -7.31 -10.83 14.58
CA PHE A 188 -6.34 -10.21 13.69
C PHE A 188 -6.78 -8.81 13.23
N TYR A 189 -8.02 -8.65 12.75
CA TYR A 189 -8.50 -7.35 12.29
C TYR A 189 -8.75 -6.37 13.44
N SER A 190 -9.16 -6.85 14.62
CA SER A 190 -9.23 -6.03 15.83
C SER A 190 -7.87 -5.43 16.18
N ASP A 191 -6.82 -6.25 16.20
CA ASP A 191 -5.45 -5.81 16.51
C ASP A 191 -4.88 -4.91 15.41
N TYR A 192 -5.21 -5.20 14.14
CA TYR A 192 -4.84 -4.38 12.99
C TYR A 192 -5.43 -2.97 13.11
N VAL A 193 -6.75 -2.86 13.36
CA VAL A 193 -7.44 -1.58 13.50
C VAL A 193 -6.87 -0.79 14.67
N LYS A 194 -6.68 -1.44 15.83
CA LYS A 194 -6.08 -0.80 17.00
C LYS A 194 -4.69 -0.20 16.69
N THR A 195 -3.81 -1.00 16.09
CA THR A 195 -2.44 -0.56 15.75
C THR A 195 -2.43 0.54 14.68
N TYR A 196 -3.35 0.45 13.71
CA TYR A 196 -3.54 1.48 12.69
C TYR A 196 -3.98 2.81 13.32
N MET A 197 -4.96 2.79 14.22
CA MET A 197 -5.43 3.96 14.96
C MET A 197 -4.30 4.62 15.74
N GLU A 198 -3.57 3.84 16.53
CA GLU A 198 -2.51 4.34 17.43
C GLU A 198 -1.32 4.94 16.68
N ARG A 199 -0.90 4.33 15.56
CA ARG A 199 0.35 4.71 14.88
C ARG A 199 0.15 5.58 13.64
N ASP A 200 -0.89 5.33 12.84
CA ASP A 200 -1.09 6.00 11.55
C ASP A 200 -2.10 7.15 11.67
N VAL A 201 -3.21 6.95 12.39
CA VAL A 201 -4.27 7.98 12.49
C VAL A 201 -3.91 9.06 13.50
N ARG A 202 -3.41 8.68 14.68
CA ARG A 202 -3.12 9.61 15.78
C ARG A 202 -2.14 10.72 15.37
N LYS A 203 -1.14 10.41 14.54
CA LYS A 203 -0.15 11.38 14.04
C LYS A 203 -0.72 12.33 12.98
N LEU A 204 -1.59 11.83 12.11
CA LEU A 204 -2.03 12.55 10.90
C LEU A 204 -3.19 13.50 11.15
N THR A 205 -3.97 13.27 12.21
CA THR A 205 -5.29 13.88 12.32
C THR A 205 -5.45 14.91 13.42
N GLN A 206 -4.54 14.96 14.41
CA GLN A 206 -4.79 15.69 15.68
C GLN A 206 -6.20 15.39 16.23
N VAL A 207 -6.73 14.19 15.95
CA VAL A 207 -8.10 13.83 16.29
C VAL A 207 -8.19 13.72 17.81
N ALA A 208 -9.04 14.56 18.37
CA ALA A 208 -9.37 14.56 19.79
C ALA A 208 -10.17 13.32 20.20
N ASP A 209 -10.73 12.56 19.23
CA ASP A 209 -11.57 11.39 19.50
C ASP A 209 -11.33 10.24 18.50
N GLU A 210 -10.49 9.26 18.90
CA GLU A 210 -10.25 8.02 18.16
C GLU A 210 -11.55 7.25 17.83
N GLY A 211 -12.58 7.42 18.66
CA GLY A 211 -13.89 6.80 18.49
C GLY A 211 -14.67 7.35 17.29
N GLU A 212 -14.63 8.66 17.04
CA GLU A 212 -15.29 9.26 15.87
C GLU A 212 -14.66 8.75 14.56
N PHE A 213 -13.34 8.61 14.53
CA PHE A 213 -12.64 8.10 13.35
C PHE A 213 -12.95 6.62 13.13
N LEU A 214 -13.01 5.80 14.19
CA LEU A 214 -13.43 4.41 14.09
C LEU A 214 -14.85 4.32 13.52
N LYS A 215 -15.79 5.10 14.07
CA LYS A 215 -17.17 5.20 13.56
C LYS A 215 -17.19 5.60 12.08
N PHE A 216 -16.38 6.56 11.67
CA PHE A 216 -16.23 6.97 10.26
C PHE A 216 -15.72 5.83 9.37
N MET A 217 -14.70 5.10 9.82
CA MET A 217 -14.19 3.93 9.11
C MET A 217 -15.28 2.87 8.94
N THR A 218 -16.04 2.57 10.00
CA THR A 218 -17.16 1.60 9.96
C THR A 218 -18.25 2.03 8.98
N VAL A 219 -18.65 3.30 8.97
CA VAL A 219 -19.62 3.82 7.99
C VAL A 219 -19.08 3.66 6.56
N CYS A 220 -17.81 3.99 6.34
CA CYS A 220 -17.17 3.80 5.03
C CYS A 220 -17.14 2.31 4.63
N ALA A 221 -16.87 1.40 5.56
CA ALA A 221 -16.84 -0.04 5.31
C ALA A 221 -18.21 -0.55 4.82
N ALA A 222 -19.28 -0.16 5.52
CA ALA A 222 -20.67 -0.47 5.14
C ALA A 222 -21.07 0.11 3.77
N MET A 223 -20.38 1.14 3.28
CA MET A 223 -20.61 1.76 1.97
C MET A 223 -19.77 1.16 0.84
N THR A 224 -19.05 0.07 1.07
CA THR A 224 -18.27 -0.61 0.02
C THR A 224 -19.13 -0.96 -1.19
N GLY A 225 -18.69 -0.51 -2.38
CA GLY A 225 -19.40 -0.67 -3.66
C GLY A 225 -20.42 0.43 -3.98
N GLN A 226 -20.70 1.35 -3.05
CA GLN A 226 -21.67 2.43 -3.23
C GLN A 226 -21.01 3.73 -3.75
N LEU A 227 -21.83 4.63 -4.28
CA LEU A 227 -21.38 5.98 -4.67
C LEU A 227 -21.00 6.79 -3.44
N LEU A 228 -19.85 7.45 -3.47
CA LEU A 228 -19.35 8.26 -2.36
C LEU A 228 -20.26 9.46 -2.10
N ASN A 229 -20.83 9.55 -0.88
CA ASN A 229 -21.61 10.69 -0.44
C ASN A 229 -21.06 11.23 0.90
N LEU A 230 -20.13 12.18 0.82
CA LEU A 230 -19.48 12.76 2.00
C LEU A 230 -20.47 13.53 2.90
N ALA A 231 -21.51 14.14 2.34
CA ALA A 231 -22.54 14.81 3.11
C ALA A 231 -23.38 13.83 3.94
N SER A 232 -23.64 12.62 3.44
CA SER A 232 -24.30 11.58 4.25
C SER A 232 -23.37 11.06 5.34
N ILE A 233 -22.15 10.65 4.95
CA ILE A 233 -21.17 10.08 5.89
C ILE A 233 -20.89 11.05 7.04
N SER A 234 -20.72 12.35 6.75
CA SER A 234 -20.47 13.37 7.77
C SER A 234 -21.65 13.50 8.75
N ARG A 235 -22.90 13.48 8.28
CA ARG A 235 -24.09 13.47 9.15
C ARG A 235 -24.20 12.21 10.00
N ASP A 236 -23.98 11.03 9.43
CA ASP A 236 -24.12 9.75 10.12
C ASP A 236 -23.07 9.60 11.24
N VAL A 237 -21.86 10.12 10.99
CA VAL A 237 -20.77 10.12 11.96
C VAL A 237 -20.94 11.23 13.00
N GLY A 238 -21.39 12.42 12.60
CA GLY A 238 -21.52 13.61 13.45
C GLY A 238 -20.39 14.63 13.28
N ILE A 239 -19.70 14.63 12.14
CA ILE A 239 -18.53 15.48 11.87
C ILE A 239 -18.80 16.48 10.73
N SER A 240 -17.90 17.45 10.54
CA SER A 240 -17.96 18.35 9.38
C SER A 240 -17.60 17.63 8.07
N GLU A 241 -18.17 18.05 6.93
CA GLU A 241 -17.79 17.52 5.61
C GLU A 241 -16.30 17.74 5.27
N PRO A 242 -15.66 18.89 5.60
CA PRO A 242 -14.21 19.04 5.48
C PRO A 242 -13.41 18.00 6.28
N THR A 243 -13.85 17.68 7.51
CA THR A 243 -13.24 16.61 8.33
C THR A 243 -13.38 15.25 7.66
N ALA A 244 -14.58 14.91 7.20
CA ALA A 244 -14.84 13.66 6.46
C ALA A 244 -13.96 13.54 5.21
N LYS A 245 -13.79 14.63 4.46
CA LYS A 245 -12.90 14.68 3.29
C LYS A 245 -11.43 14.44 3.65
N ARG A 246 -10.95 15.02 4.75
CA ARG A 246 -9.59 14.79 5.28
C ARG A 246 -9.39 13.34 5.69
N TRP A 247 -10.33 12.77 6.46
CA TRP A 247 -10.24 11.38 6.91
C TRP A 247 -10.35 10.38 5.76
N LEU A 248 -11.20 10.65 4.77
CA LEU A 248 -11.26 9.86 3.53
C LEU A 248 -9.91 9.85 2.80
N SER A 249 -9.23 11.00 2.74
CA SER A 249 -7.89 11.08 2.16
C SER A 249 -6.89 10.21 2.92
N ILE A 250 -7.00 10.14 4.25
CA ILE A 250 -6.12 9.31 5.08
C ILE A 250 -6.36 7.83 4.81
N LEU A 251 -7.61 7.36 4.86
CA LEU A 251 -7.95 5.97 4.54
C LEU A 251 -7.45 5.56 3.15
N ARG A 252 -7.59 6.45 2.16
CA ARG A 252 -7.13 6.20 0.80
C ARG A 252 -5.60 6.11 0.74
N THR A 253 -4.90 7.07 1.34
CA THR A 253 -3.43 7.11 1.28
C THR A 253 -2.79 6.00 2.11
N SER A 254 -3.44 5.53 3.19
CA SER A 254 -2.98 4.36 3.95
C SER A 254 -3.30 3.02 3.28
N GLY A 255 -3.91 3.01 2.09
CA GLY A 255 -4.24 1.79 1.37
C GLY A 255 -5.37 0.97 2.01
N ILE A 256 -6.27 1.64 2.76
CA ILE A 256 -7.47 0.99 3.34
C ILE A 256 -8.62 1.01 2.33
N ILE A 257 -8.77 2.12 1.59
CA ILE A 257 -9.83 2.28 0.59
C ILE A 257 -9.29 2.63 -0.79
N TYR A 258 -10.09 2.30 -1.81
CA TYR A 258 -9.93 2.67 -3.19
C TYR A 258 -11.17 3.43 -3.69
N LEU A 259 -10.95 4.51 -4.44
CA LEU A 259 -12.02 5.26 -5.08
C LEU A 259 -12.06 4.93 -6.57
N LEU A 260 -13.01 4.08 -6.96
CA LEU A 260 -13.21 3.67 -8.34
C LEU A 260 -13.88 4.80 -9.12
N LYS A 261 -13.10 5.45 -9.98
CA LYS A 261 -13.59 6.52 -10.86
C LYS A 261 -14.57 5.97 -11.91
N PRO A 262 -15.56 6.77 -12.32
CA PRO A 262 -16.52 6.37 -13.32
C PRO A 262 -15.87 6.18 -14.70
N TYR A 263 -16.34 5.19 -15.44
CA TYR A 263 -15.96 4.99 -16.83
C TYR A 263 -16.76 5.95 -17.73
N SER A 264 -16.06 6.72 -18.56
CA SER A 264 -16.66 7.62 -19.56
C SER A 264 -15.66 7.94 -20.66
N ASN A 265 -16.13 8.15 -21.89
CA ASN A 265 -15.28 8.61 -22.99
C ASN A 265 -14.80 10.06 -22.77
N ASN A 266 -15.52 10.84 -21.96
CA ASN A 266 -15.16 12.23 -21.66
C ASN A 266 -14.26 12.31 -20.41
N ALA A 267 -13.05 12.85 -20.58
CA ALA A 267 -12.04 12.94 -19.52
C ALA A 267 -12.48 13.81 -18.33
N ILE A 268 -13.22 14.89 -18.57
CA ILE A 268 -13.79 15.75 -17.53
C ILE A 268 -14.82 14.94 -16.74
N LYS A 269 -15.76 14.26 -17.42
CA LYS A 269 -16.77 13.41 -16.75
C LYS A 269 -16.15 12.30 -15.90
N ARG A 270 -15.04 11.68 -16.34
CA ARG A 270 -14.29 10.70 -15.53
C ARG A 270 -13.69 11.30 -14.26
N THR A 271 -13.43 12.61 -14.26
CA THR A 271 -12.78 13.32 -13.15
C THR A 271 -13.78 13.91 -12.16
N VAL A 272 -14.89 14.48 -12.66
CA VAL A 272 -15.85 15.22 -11.82
C VAL A 272 -16.98 14.36 -11.27
N LYS A 273 -17.34 13.25 -11.93
CA LYS A 273 -18.43 12.41 -11.45
C LYS A 273 -18.02 11.62 -10.21
N THR A 274 -18.98 11.46 -9.32
CA THR A 274 -18.82 10.75 -8.04
C THR A 274 -18.24 9.35 -8.23
N PRO A 275 -17.12 9.01 -7.55
CA PRO A 275 -16.55 7.68 -7.58
C PRO A 275 -17.34 6.71 -6.69
N LYS A 276 -17.10 5.41 -6.86
CA LYS A 276 -17.50 4.39 -5.88
C LYS A 276 -16.41 4.20 -4.83
N LEU A 277 -16.81 4.03 -3.58
CA LEU A 277 -15.90 3.69 -2.48
C LEU A 277 -15.77 2.17 -2.37
N TYR A 278 -14.54 1.67 -2.24
CA TYR A 278 -14.26 0.26 -1.96
C TYR A 278 -13.25 0.15 -0.84
N PHE A 279 -13.47 -0.75 0.12
CA PHE A 279 -12.38 -1.25 0.95
C PHE A 279 -11.49 -2.18 0.12
N LEU A 280 -10.17 -2.06 0.32
CA LEU A 280 -9.18 -2.86 -0.40
C LEU A 280 -9.06 -4.29 0.16
N ASP A 281 -9.45 -4.48 1.41
CA ASP A 281 -9.53 -5.78 2.08
C ASP A 281 -10.97 -6.03 2.54
N THR A 282 -11.55 -7.17 2.13
CA THR A 282 -12.94 -7.53 2.45
C THR A 282 -13.11 -8.10 3.85
N GLY A 283 -12.05 -8.62 4.47
CA GLY A 283 -12.11 -9.11 5.85
C GLY A 283 -12.00 -7.96 6.85
N LEU A 284 -11.33 -6.88 6.46
CA LEU A 284 -11.29 -5.63 7.23
C LEU A 284 -12.60 -4.82 7.15
N ALA A 285 -13.34 -4.94 6.05
CA ALA A 285 -14.60 -4.22 5.82
C ALA A 285 -15.77 -4.84 6.58
#